data_AF-A0AAW8EH84-F1
#
_entry.id   AF-A0AAW8EH84-F1
#
_cell.length_a   1.000
_cell.length_b   1.000
_cell.length_c   1.000
_cell.angle_alpha   90.00
_cell.angle_beta   90.00
_cell.angle_gamma   90.00
#
_symmetry.space_group_name_H-M   'P 1'
#
loop_
_entity.id
_entity.type
_entity.pdbx_description
1 polymer ?
#
loop_
_entity_poly.entity_id
_entity_poly.type
_entity_poly.pdbx_seq_one_letter_code
_entity_poly.pdbx_strand_id
1 'polypeptide(L)'
;MAPAPLRILLLCHSFNSLSQRLFCELRARGHEVSVELDIADRVTEEAVELFRPALVIAPFLKRLIQPSVWQRQPCLIVHPGPVGDRGPAALDWAVRESDPAWGVTVLQANEAFDAGPVWAHAGFAMRAAAKGSLYRREVAEAAVDAVLRAVASFAAGGSASAAPPPASTWRGPLPQAERCIDWSKDTTATVLAKIRSADGQPGVQDELFGQPCRVFDAHAATPDALDTSPPGALIGRRDGAVLRRTVDGGVWIGQASHAAPCGGKAFKLPCDLAFGAAFEALPAMNVPLERASGEWGEIRYQEFGAPGARVGCLSFEFYNGAMSTAQCRRLLAAWREATARDTRVLLIAGGADFFSNGIHLNCIEAASYREDDSAADESMRNIEAMDDLAEAVIRTTDRLTIALLRGNAGAGGAFLALAADEVWAHQGVVLNPHYKNMGNLYGSEYWTYLLPRRLGDEGAAALMAGRLPLGAPQALSIGLIDRCMDVAAAGFETLAITHATALAAAHNVEQRIAAKASRRGADETARPLADYRLHELSRMHRNFYGFDPSFHVARYHFVHKLPMAWTPRHLARHRDGMNATSAR
;
A
#
# COMPACT_ATOMS: atom_id res chain seq x y z
N MET A 1 -34.34 -4.66 -11.02
CA MET A 1 -34.36 -4.86 -9.55
C MET A 1 -32.93 -5.07 -9.10
N ALA A 2 -32.47 -4.39 -8.04
CA ALA A 2 -31.18 -4.74 -7.43
C ALA A 2 -31.28 -6.19 -6.90
N PRO A 3 -30.25 -7.03 -7.10
CA PRO A 3 -30.26 -8.40 -6.58
C PRO A 3 -30.43 -8.37 -5.06
N ALA A 4 -31.10 -9.39 -4.50
CA ALA A 4 -31.29 -9.49 -3.07
C ALA A 4 -29.93 -9.51 -2.34
N PRO A 5 -29.81 -8.85 -1.18
CA PRO A 5 -28.55 -8.79 -0.45
C PRO A 5 -28.13 -10.19 0.02
N LEU A 6 -27.00 -10.68 -0.49
CA LEU A 6 -26.38 -11.93 -0.04
C LEU A 6 -25.61 -11.76 1.27
N ARG A 7 -25.50 -12.87 2.01
CA ARG A 7 -24.59 -13.04 3.15
C ARG A 7 -23.31 -13.69 2.62
N ILE A 8 -22.20 -12.96 2.63
CA ILE A 8 -20.94 -13.37 2.00
C ILE A 8 -19.86 -13.51 3.06
N LEU A 9 -19.23 -14.70 3.12
CA LEU A 9 -18.05 -14.93 3.96
C LEU A 9 -16.80 -14.77 3.10
N LEU A 10 -15.95 -13.81 3.44
CA LEU A 10 -14.60 -13.74 2.88
C LEU A 10 -13.68 -14.66 3.69
N LEU A 11 -13.11 -15.67 3.04
CA LEU A 11 -12.13 -16.58 3.64
C LEU A 11 -10.73 -16.24 3.11
N CYS A 12 -9.83 -15.74 3.97
CA CYS A 12 -8.51 -15.32 3.50
C CYS A 12 -7.38 -15.63 4.49
N HIS A 13 -6.20 -15.99 3.98
CA HIS A 13 -5.02 -16.23 4.83
C HIS A 13 -4.58 -14.97 5.59
N SER A 14 -4.84 -13.80 5.01
CA SER A 14 -4.68 -12.50 5.66
C SER A 14 -5.69 -11.53 5.05
N PHE A 15 -6.17 -10.57 5.84
CA PHE A 15 -7.03 -9.49 5.35
C PHE A 15 -6.21 -8.44 4.57
N ASN A 16 -5.67 -8.87 3.42
CA ASN A 16 -4.76 -8.13 2.57
C ASN A 16 -5.47 -7.05 1.73
N SER A 17 -4.73 -6.35 0.87
CA SER A 17 -5.27 -5.25 0.06
C SER A 17 -6.43 -5.67 -0.84
N LEU A 18 -6.38 -6.85 -1.48
CA LEU A 18 -7.47 -7.34 -2.31
C LEU A 18 -8.70 -7.72 -1.47
N SER A 19 -8.49 -8.40 -0.34
CA SER A 19 -9.57 -8.77 0.58
C SER A 19 -10.30 -7.53 1.11
N GLN A 20 -9.54 -6.48 1.47
CA GLN A 20 -10.10 -5.20 1.92
C GLN A 20 -10.88 -4.49 0.82
N ARG A 21 -10.33 -4.45 -0.41
CA ARG A 21 -11.04 -3.86 -1.57
C ARG A 21 -12.36 -4.56 -1.82
N LEU A 22 -12.37 -5.90 -1.90
CA LEU A 22 -13.59 -6.68 -2.08
C LEU A 22 -14.57 -6.51 -0.92
N PHE A 23 -14.08 -6.44 0.32
CA PHE A 23 -14.92 -6.14 1.48
C PHE A 23 -15.66 -4.80 1.33
N CYS A 24 -14.97 -3.74 0.91
CA CYS A 24 -15.59 -2.44 0.67
C CYS A 24 -16.60 -2.49 -0.48
N GLU A 25 -16.23 -3.08 -1.63
CA GLU A 25 -17.07 -3.14 -2.84
C GLU A 25 -18.36 -3.94 -2.63
N LEU A 26 -18.28 -5.08 -1.94
CA LEU A 26 -19.43 -5.93 -1.67
C LEU A 26 -20.40 -5.25 -0.68
N ARG A 27 -19.87 -4.61 0.37
CA ARG A 27 -20.70 -3.88 1.34
C ARG A 27 -21.34 -2.64 0.75
N ALA A 28 -20.64 -1.91 -0.13
CA ALA A 28 -21.20 -0.76 -0.83
C ALA A 28 -22.41 -1.14 -1.72
N ARG A 29 -22.49 -2.41 -2.14
CA ARG A 29 -23.63 -2.98 -2.90
C ARG A 29 -24.70 -3.62 -2.01
N GLY A 30 -24.64 -3.41 -0.70
CA GLY A 30 -25.66 -3.85 0.25
C GLY A 30 -25.51 -5.29 0.75
N HIS A 31 -24.44 -6.00 0.41
CA HIS A 31 -24.21 -7.35 0.92
C HIS A 31 -23.80 -7.33 2.40
N GLU A 32 -24.25 -8.34 3.15
CA GLU A 32 -23.75 -8.60 4.50
C GLU A 32 -22.43 -9.37 4.38
N VAL A 33 -21.31 -8.73 4.72
CA VAL A 33 -19.99 -9.34 4.62
C VAL A 33 -19.40 -9.60 6.00
N SER A 34 -18.95 -10.84 6.22
CA SER A 34 -18.09 -11.23 7.34
C SER A 34 -16.76 -11.74 6.79
N VAL A 35 -15.70 -11.70 7.59
CA VAL A 35 -14.39 -12.24 7.22
C VAL A 35 -14.01 -13.34 8.20
N GLU A 36 -13.40 -14.41 7.72
CA GLU A 36 -12.69 -15.42 8.51
C GLU A 36 -11.26 -15.57 7.98
N LEU A 37 -10.28 -15.61 8.88
CA LEU A 37 -8.91 -15.92 8.52
C LEU A 37 -8.72 -17.43 8.35
N ASP A 38 -8.04 -17.84 7.28
CA ASP A 38 -7.67 -19.24 7.04
C ASP A 38 -6.55 -19.68 8.00
N ILE A 39 -6.97 -20.22 9.15
CA ILE A 39 -6.10 -20.65 10.27
C ILE A 39 -6.06 -22.18 10.38
N ALA A 40 -7.21 -22.83 10.44
CA ALA A 40 -7.35 -24.27 10.54
C ALA A 40 -8.70 -24.72 9.97
N ASP A 41 -8.79 -25.97 9.51
CA ASP A 41 -9.97 -26.48 8.82
C ASP A 41 -11.22 -26.36 9.70
N ARG A 42 -11.12 -26.76 10.97
CA ARG A 42 -12.21 -26.68 11.95
C ARG A 42 -12.69 -25.24 12.20
N VAL A 43 -11.78 -24.26 12.12
CA VAL A 43 -12.10 -22.83 12.30
C VAL A 43 -12.92 -22.33 11.11
N THR A 44 -12.58 -22.74 9.89
CA THR A 44 -13.34 -22.43 8.67
C THR A 44 -14.71 -23.10 8.70
N GLU A 45 -14.79 -24.37 9.08
CA GLU A 45 -16.06 -25.10 9.22
C GLU A 45 -16.99 -24.40 10.22
N GLU A 46 -16.49 -24.07 11.40
CA GLU A 46 -17.24 -23.35 12.43
C GLU A 46 -17.72 -21.98 11.92
N ALA A 47 -16.88 -21.23 11.21
CA ALA A 47 -17.27 -19.93 10.67
C ALA A 47 -18.43 -20.04 9.67
N VAL A 48 -18.43 -21.08 8.82
CA VAL A 48 -19.54 -21.37 7.89
C VAL A 48 -20.81 -21.78 8.64
N GLU A 49 -20.69 -22.61 9.69
CA GLU A 49 -21.81 -23.01 10.55
C GLU A 49 -22.45 -21.83 11.28
N LEU A 50 -21.62 -20.96 11.86
CA LEU A 50 -22.05 -19.77 12.60
C LEU A 50 -22.65 -18.71 11.68
N PHE A 51 -21.96 -18.39 10.59
CA PHE A 51 -22.39 -17.31 9.71
C PHE A 51 -23.51 -17.75 8.76
N ARG A 52 -23.57 -19.02 8.34
CA ARG A 52 -24.50 -19.53 7.31
C ARG A 52 -24.48 -18.64 6.05
N PRO A 53 -23.32 -18.50 5.37
CA PRO A 53 -23.22 -17.66 4.18
C PRO A 53 -24.09 -18.23 3.04
N ALA A 54 -24.58 -17.35 2.18
CA ALA A 54 -25.07 -17.76 0.86
C ALA A 54 -23.90 -18.10 -0.07
N LEU A 55 -22.75 -17.43 0.12
CA LEU A 55 -21.56 -17.58 -0.71
C LEU A 55 -20.28 -17.40 0.12
N VAL A 56 -19.30 -18.27 -0.08
CA VAL A 56 -17.92 -18.06 0.40
C VAL A 56 -17.08 -17.54 -0.75
N ILE A 57 -16.30 -16.48 -0.53
CA ILE A 57 -15.35 -15.97 -1.51
C ILE A 57 -13.96 -16.00 -0.87
N ALA A 58 -13.01 -16.62 -1.58
CA ALA A 58 -11.64 -16.81 -1.17
C ALA A 58 -10.70 -15.93 -2.01
N PRO A 59 -10.48 -14.66 -1.62
CA PRO A 59 -9.66 -13.73 -2.39
C PRO A 59 -8.15 -13.97 -2.25
N PHE A 60 -7.73 -14.68 -1.21
CA PHE A 60 -6.33 -14.99 -0.96
C PHE A 60 -6.22 -16.20 -0.02
N LEU A 61 -5.87 -17.37 -0.57
CA LEU A 61 -5.66 -18.61 0.19
C LEU A 61 -4.26 -19.16 -0.01
N LYS A 62 -3.82 -19.96 0.97
CA LYS A 62 -2.60 -20.78 0.87
C LYS A 62 -2.87 -22.28 1.04
N ARG A 63 -4.11 -22.64 1.36
CA ARG A 63 -4.58 -24.00 1.61
C ARG A 63 -5.83 -24.25 0.80
N LEU A 64 -6.13 -25.52 0.53
CA LEU A 64 -7.42 -25.90 -0.02
C LEU A 64 -8.52 -25.66 1.02
N ILE A 65 -9.69 -25.27 0.53
CA ILE A 65 -10.92 -25.36 1.30
C ILE A 65 -11.26 -26.85 1.41
N GLN A 66 -11.63 -27.33 2.60
CA GLN A 66 -11.90 -28.75 2.80
C GLN A 66 -13.24 -29.19 2.19
N PRO A 67 -13.37 -30.48 1.77
CA PRO A 67 -14.62 -31.04 1.25
C PRO A 67 -15.83 -30.86 2.18
N SER A 68 -15.60 -30.87 3.50
CA SER A 68 -16.62 -30.59 4.51
C SER A 68 -17.32 -29.24 4.32
N VAL A 69 -16.65 -28.28 3.69
CA VAL A 69 -17.17 -26.94 3.37
C VAL A 69 -17.63 -26.85 1.92
N TRP A 70 -16.74 -27.04 0.94
CA TRP A 70 -17.06 -26.69 -0.45
C TRP A 70 -18.09 -27.62 -1.12
N GLN A 71 -18.30 -28.85 -0.62
CA GLN A 71 -19.35 -29.73 -1.13
C GLN A 71 -20.76 -29.30 -0.68
N ARG A 72 -20.86 -28.47 0.36
CA ARG A 72 -22.13 -28.04 0.96
C ARG A 72 -22.42 -26.56 0.76
N GLN A 73 -21.35 -25.78 0.60
CA GLN A 73 -21.39 -24.33 0.48
C GLN A 73 -20.73 -23.90 -0.83
N PRO A 74 -21.40 -23.13 -1.69
CA PRO A 74 -20.75 -22.49 -2.83
C PRO A 74 -19.53 -21.67 -2.38
N CYS A 75 -18.36 -22.04 -2.88
CA CYS A 75 -17.08 -21.41 -2.56
C CYS A 75 -16.41 -20.96 -3.86
N LEU A 76 -16.18 -19.65 -3.99
CA LEU A 76 -15.51 -19.06 -5.14
C LEU A 76 -14.08 -18.67 -4.79
N ILE A 77 -13.11 -19.15 -5.54
CA ILE A 77 -11.68 -18.86 -5.38
C ILE A 77 -11.28 -17.81 -6.40
N VAL A 78 -10.59 -16.77 -5.96
CA VAL A 78 -10.01 -15.75 -6.86
C VAL A 78 -8.57 -16.16 -7.18
N HIS A 79 -8.36 -16.63 -8.41
CA HIS A 79 -7.04 -17.00 -8.92
C HIS A 79 -6.43 -15.83 -9.71
N PRO A 80 -5.23 -15.33 -9.34
CA PRO A 80 -4.55 -14.25 -10.07
C PRO A 80 -3.85 -14.76 -11.34
N GLY A 81 -4.59 -15.53 -12.15
CA GLY A 81 -4.16 -16.07 -13.43
C GLY A 81 -5.32 -16.13 -14.44
N PRO A 82 -5.02 -16.11 -15.75
CA PRO A 82 -6.02 -16.25 -16.79
C PRO A 82 -6.67 -17.64 -16.76
N VAL A 83 -7.76 -17.79 -17.51
CA VAL A 83 -8.49 -19.05 -17.58
C VAL A 83 -7.57 -20.19 -18.01
N GLY A 84 -7.52 -21.24 -17.20
CA GLY A 84 -6.67 -22.42 -17.44
C GLY A 84 -5.32 -22.40 -16.72
N ASP A 85 -4.84 -21.23 -16.25
CA ASP A 85 -3.64 -21.13 -15.41
C ASP A 85 -3.87 -21.76 -14.03
N ARG A 86 -2.86 -22.48 -13.53
CA ARG A 86 -2.93 -23.17 -12.24
C ARG A 86 -1.61 -23.07 -11.50
N GLY A 87 -1.69 -22.87 -10.19
CA GLY A 87 -0.51 -22.91 -9.33
C GLY A 87 -0.40 -21.71 -8.40
N PRO A 88 0.34 -21.86 -7.28
CA PRO A 88 0.39 -20.86 -6.21
C PRO A 88 1.21 -19.60 -6.54
N ALA A 89 1.88 -19.57 -7.71
CA ALA A 89 2.85 -18.53 -8.08
C ALA A 89 2.60 -17.96 -9.49
N ALA A 90 1.33 -17.94 -9.93
CA ALA A 90 0.90 -17.47 -11.24
C ALA A 90 1.60 -16.17 -11.69
N LEU A 91 1.51 -15.12 -10.86
CA LEU A 91 2.06 -13.81 -11.17
C LEU A 91 3.60 -13.76 -11.09
N ASP A 92 4.24 -14.64 -10.31
CA ASP A 92 5.70 -14.77 -10.28
C ASP A 92 6.22 -15.23 -11.65
N TRP A 93 5.60 -16.27 -12.20
CA TRP A 93 5.96 -16.81 -13.51
C TRP A 93 5.68 -15.79 -14.62
N ALA A 94 4.49 -15.19 -14.64
CA ALA A 94 4.11 -14.21 -15.66
C ALA A 94 5.08 -13.01 -15.73
N VAL A 95 5.52 -12.49 -14.57
CA VAL A 95 6.50 -11.39 -14.52
C VAL A 95 7.89 -11.86 -14.94
N ARG A 96 8.30 -13.07 -14.55
CA ARG A 96 9.61 -13.64 -14.90
C ARG A 96 9.74 -13.95 -16.39
N GLU A 97 8.65 -14.38 -17.02
CA GLU A 97 8.54 -14.71 -18.44
C GLU A 97 8.24 -13.47 -19.30
N SER A 98 7.90 -12.34 -18.67
CA SER A 98 7.54 -11.08 -19.34
C SER A 98 6.32 -11.23 -20.26
N ASP A 99 5.31 -11.96 -19.79
CA ASP A 99 4.04 -12.13 -20.51
C ASP A 99 3.43 -10.75 -20.84
N PRO A 100 2.95 -10.50 -22.07
CA PRO A 100 2.43 -9.19 -22.47
C PRO A 100 1.00 -8.92 -21.96
N ALA A 101 0.27 -9.98 -21.61
CA ALA A 101 -1.09 -9.92 -21.09
C ALA A 101 -1.30 -11.03 -20.05
N TRP A 102 -2.17 -10.76 -19.08
CA TRP A 102 -2.49 -11.68 -18.00
C TRP A 102 -3.97 -11.56 -17.62
N GLY A 103 -4.39 -12.19 -16.52
CA GLY A 103 -5.77 -12.10 -16.08
C GLY A 103 -6.01 -12.60 -14.67
N VAL A 104 -7.28 -12.54 -14.28
CA VAL A 104 -7.84 -13.10 -13.05
C VAL A 104 -9.00 -14.01 -13.42
N THR A 105 -9.13 -15.12 -12.71
CA THR A 105 -10.24 -16.06 -12.85
C THR A 105 -10.91 -16.31 -11.51
N VAL A 106 -12.24 -16.28 -11.49
CA VAL A 106 -13.05 -16.67 -10.33
C VAL A 106 -13.60 -18.07 -10.58
N LEU A 107 -13.14 -19.02 -9.77
CA LEU A 107 -13.34 -20.45 -9.96
C LEU A 107 -14.20 -21.01 -8.83
N GLN A 108 -15.03 -22.01 -9.12
CA GLN A 108 -15.68 -22.82 -8.08
C GLN A 108 -14.61 -23.69 -7.38
N ALA A 109 -14.63 -23.80 -6.06
CA ALA A 109 -13.76 -24.74 -5.34
C ALA A 109 -14.16 -26.21 -5.64
N ASN A 110 -13.16 -27.07 -5.81
CA ASN A 110 -13.28 -28.53 -5.93
C ASN A 110 -12.07 -29.22 -5.26
N GLU A 111 -11.87 -30.53 -5.50
CA GLU A 111 -10.77 -31.30 -4.92
C GLU A 111 -9.37 -30.94 -5.45
N ALA A 112 -9.26 -30.20 -6.56
CA ALA A 112 -7.98 -29.89 -7.21
C ALA A 112 -7.70 -28.38 -7.22
N PHE A 113 -6.43 -28.00 -7.02
CA PHE A 113 -6.05 -26.58 -7.07
C PHE A 113 -6.34 -25.97 -8.45
N ASP A 114 -7.02 -24.83 -8.44
CA ASP A 114 -7.30 -23.98 -9.61
C ASP A 114 -7.91 -24.72 -10.81
N ALA A 115 -8.64 -25.82 -10.54
CA ALA A 115 -9.16 -26.71 -11.57
C ALA A 115 -10.69 -26.71 -11.69
N GLY A 116 -11.38 -25.93 -10.86
CA GLY A 116 -12.83 -25.89 -10.83
C GLY A 116 -13.46 -25.12 -12.00
N PRO A 117 -14.77 -25.28 -12.20
CA PRO A 117 -15.55 -24.50 -13.17
C PRO A 117 -15.38 -22.98 -13.02
N VAL A 118 -15.30 -22.26 -14.14
CA VAL A 118 -15.14 -20.80 -14.17
C VAL A 118 -16.50 -20.10 -14.02
N TRP A 119 -16.60 -19.18 -13.06
CA TRP A 119 -17.74 -18.29 -12.88
C TRP A 119 -17.59 -16.98 -13.67
N ALA A 120 -16.40 -16.40 -13.62
CA ALA A 120 -16.07 -15.17 -14.33
C ALA A 120 -14.55 -15.05 -14.49
N HIS A 121 -14.10 -14.24 -15.45
CA HIS A 121 -12.69 -13.90 -15.61
C HIS A 121 -12.54 -12.50 -16.20
N ALA A 122 -11.41 -11.85 -15.95
CA ALA A 122 -11.07 -10.54 -16.49
C ALA A 122 -9.59 -10.51 -16.89
N GLY A 123 -9.29 -9.94 -18.05
CA GLY A 123 -7.93 -9.83 -18.58
C GLY A 123 -7.37 -8.41 -18.46
N PHE A 124 -6.04 -8.28 -18.52
CA PHE A 124 -5.36 -6.98 -18.52
C PHE A 124 -4.01 -7.06 -19.23
N ALA A 125 -3.53 -5.91 -19.73
CA ALA A 125 -2.17 -5.77 -20.26
C ALA A 125 -1.15 -5.73 -19.12
N MET A 126 -0.02 -6.44 -19.29
CA MET A 126 1.04 -6.48 -18.30
C MET A 126 1.97 -5.28 -18.42
N ARG A 127 2.22 -4.60 -17.30
CA ARG A 127 3.31 -3.62 -17.20
C ARG A 127 4.61 -4.30 -16.83
N ALA A 128 5.73 -3.72 -17.27
CA ALA A 128 7.06 -4.05 -16.76
C ALA A 128 7.25 -3.52 -15.33
N ALA A 129 6.57 -4.12 -14.36
CA ALA A 129 6.49 -3.66 -12.97
C ALA A 129 6.69 -4.80 -11.97
N ALA A 130 6.93 -4.44 -10.70
CA ALA A 130 6.97 -5.38 -9.60
C ALA A 130 5.64 -6.15 -9.48
N LYS A 131 5.73 -7.45 -9.17
CA LYS A 131 4.57 -8.31 -8.89
C LYS A 131 3.64 -7.70 -7.85
N GLY A 132 4.20 -7.10 -6.79
CA GLY A 132 3.42 -6.40 -5.76
C GLY A 132 2.58 -5.24 -6.32
N SER A 133 3.11 -4.47 -7.27
CA SER A 133 2.38 -3.38 -7.93
C SER A 133 1.27 -3.92 -8.83
N LEU A 134 1.57 -4.92 -9.66
CA LEU A 134 0.58 -5.58 -10.51
C LEU A 134 -0.58 -6.17 -9.68
N TYR A 135 -0.26 -6.79 -8.54
CA TYR A 135 -1.26 -7.35 -7.63
C TYR A 135 -2.22 -6.28 -7.06
N ARG A 136 -1.70 -5.09 -6.74
CA ARG A 136 -2.48 -3.99 -6.14
C ARG A 136 -3.24 -3.15 -7.15
N ARG A 137 -2.87 -3.22 -8.43
CA ARG A 137 -3.45 -2.39 -9.49
C ARG A 137 -4.26 -3.26 -10.45
N GLU A 138 -3.63 -3.81 -11.49
CA GLU A 138 -4.32 -4.55 -12.55
C GLU A 138 -5.08 -5.77 -12.04
N VAL A 139 -4.43 -6.60 -11.21
CA VAL A 139 -5.06 -7.80 -10.63
C VAL A 139 -6.20 -7.42 -9.72
N ALA A 140 -6.05 -6.37 -8.90
CA ALA A 140 -7.10 -5.95 -7.99
C ALA A 140 -8.35 -5.47 -8.73
N GLU A 141 -8.20 -4.64 -9.77
CA GLU A 141 -9.33 -4.19 -10.58
C GLU A 141 -9.98 -5.35 -11.35
N ALA A 142 -9.18 -6.21 -11.99
CA ALA A 142 -9.68 -7.40 -12.69
C ALA A 142 -10.40 -8.38 -11.73
N ALA A 143 -9.89 -8.55 -10.52
CA ALA A 143 -10.52 -9.39 -9.50
C ALA A 143 -11.83 -8.80 -9.00
N VAL A 144 -11.91 -7.48 -8.78
CA VAL A 144 -13.17 -6.82 -8.40
C VAL A 144 -14.21 -7.00 -9.50
N ASP A 145 -13.89 -6.73 -10.77
CA ASP A 145 -14.80 -6.94 -11.88
C ASP A 145 -15.29 -8.40 -11.96
N ALA A 146 -14.36 -9.37 -11.97
CA ALA A 146 -14.71 -10.78 -12.07
C ALA A 146 -15.54 -11.27 -10.88
N VAL A 147 -15.19 -10.87 -9.64
CA VAL A 147 -15.96 -11.25 -8.44
C VAL A 147 -17.35 -10.66 -8.47
N LEU A 148 -17.51 -9.38 -8.83
CA LEU A 148 -18.82 -8.74 -8.88
C LEU A 148 -19.72 -9.37 -9.95
N ARG A 149 -19.17 -9.72 -11.12
CA ARG A 149 -19.92 -10.48 -12.14
C ARG A 149 -20.31 -11.88 -11.67
N ALA A 150 -19.40 -12.59 -10.99
CA ALA A 150 -19.70 -13.91 -10.43
C ALA A 150 -20.80 -13.84 -9.35
N VAL A 151 -20.73 -12.86 -8.45
CA VAL A 151 -21.74 -12.63 -7.40
C VAL A 151 -23.10 -12.28 -7.99
N ALA A 152 -23.14 -11.40 -9.00
CA ALA A 152 -24.38 -11.05 -9.69
C ALA A 152 -25.00 -12.26 -10.43
N SER A 153 -24.18 -13.06 -11.11
CA SER A 153 -24.61 -14.31 -11.75
C SER A 153 -25.19 -15.30 -10.74
N PHE A 154 -24.49 -15.51 -9.61
CA PHE A 154 -24.94 -16.37 -8.53
C PHE A 154 -26.28 -15.91 -7.94
N ALA A 155 -26.42 -14.60 -7.66
CA ALA A 155 -27.66 -14.03 -7.13
C ALA A 155 -28.85 -14.18 -8.10
N ALA A 156 -28.58 -14.25 -9.41
CA ALA A 156 -29.59 -14.49 -10.44
C ALA A 156 -29.92 -15.97 -10.67
N GLY A 157 -29.33 -16.89 -9.88
CA GLY A 157 -29.50 -18.34 -10.06
C GLY A 157 -28.68 -18.93 -11.21
N GLY A 158 -27.68 -18.20 -11.71
CA GLY A 158 -26.73 -18.69 -12.70
C GLY A 158 -25.80 -19.75 -12.13
N SER A 159 -25.12 -20.47 -13.03
CA SER A 159 -24.11 -21.48 -12.70
C SER A 159 -22.79 -21.17 -13.42
N ALA A 160 -21.70 -21.75 -12.91
CA ALA A 160 -20.42 -21.73 -13.61
C ALA A 160 -20.51 -22.39 -15.01
N SER A 161 -19.57 -22.06 -15.88
CA SER A 161 -19.42 -22.74 -17.17
C SER A 161 -19.16 -24.22 -16.97
N ALA A 162 -19.92 -25.08 -17.66
CA ALA A 162 -19.80 -26.54 -17.56
C ALA A 162 -18.50 -27.08 -18.20
N ALA A 163 -17.88 -26.34 -19.11
CA ALA A 163 -16.63 -26.73 -19.75
C ALA A 163 -15.44 -26.36 -18.85
N PRO A 164 -14.67 -27.33 -18.30
CA PRO A 164 -13.42 -27.01 -17.63
C PRO A 164 -12.46 -26.39 -18.66
N PRO A 165 -11.70 -25.36 -18.27
CA PRO A 165 -10.78 -24.72 -19.19
C PRO A 165 -9.72 -25.75 -19.66
N PRO A 166 -9.28 -25.70 -20.93
CA PRO A 166 -8.15 -26.51 -21.37
C PRO A 166 -6.97 -26.21 -20.45
N ALA A 167 -6.54 -27.21 -19.69
CA ALA A 167 -5.59 -27.01 -18.61
C ALA A 167 -4.25 -26.53 -19.18
N SER A 168 -3.70 -25.44 -18.64
CA SER A 168 -2.26 -25.23 -18.74
C SER A 168 -1.54 -26.18 -17.78
N THR A 169 -0.25 -26.40 -18.01
CA THR A 169 0.59 -27.19 -17.13
C THR A 169 0.63 -26.53 -15.74
N TRP A 170 0.35 -27.30 -14.68
CA TRP A 170 0.53 -26.85 -13.29
C TRP A 170 1.94 -26.29 -13.08
N ARG A 171 2.04 -25.06 -12.56
CA ARG A 171 3.33 -24.44 -12.22
C ARG A 171 3.47 -24.27 -10.70
N GLY A 172 4.45 -24.96 -10.13
CA GLY A 172 4.78 -24.84 -8.70
C GLY A 172 5.34 -23.46 -8.32
N PRO A 173 5.70 -23.24 -7.04
CA PRO A 173 6.41 -22.05 -6.62
C PRO A 173 7.70 -21.86 -7.43
N LEU A 174 7.93 -20.67 -7.98
CA LEU A 174 9.13 -20.35 -8.76
C LEU A 174 10.36 -20.33 -7.83
N PRO A 175 11.31 -21.29 -7.96
CA PRO A 175 12.41 -21.49 -7.01
C PRO A 175 13.49 -20.40 -7.13
N GLN A 176 14.32 -20.23 -6.09
CA GLN A 176 15.41 -19.24 -6.09
C GLN A 176 16.45 -19.49 -7.20
N ALA A 177 16.69 -20.76 -7.58
CA ALA A 177 17.60 -21.08 -8.68
C ALA A 177 17.20 -20.39 -10.01
N GLU A 178 15.90 -20.28 -10.27
CA GLU A 178 15.35 -19.61 -11.46
C GLU A 178 15.33 -18.06 -11.35
N ARG A 179 15.57 -17.55 -10.13
CA ARG A 179 15.67 -16.13 -9.79
C ARG A 179 17.09 -15.63 -9.67
N CYS A 180 18.07 -16.54 -9.59
CA CYS A 180 19.47 -16.24 -9.42
C CYS A 180 19.94 -15.27 -10.51
N ILE A 181 20.57 -14.17 -10.10
CA ILE A 181 21.09 -13.16 -11.02
C ILE A 181 22.53 -13.56 -11.37
N ASP A 182 22.80 -13.77 -12.66
CA ASP A 182 24.16 -13.90 -13.18
C ASP A 182 24.61 -12.53 -13.67
N TRP A 183 25.23 -11.75 -12.79
CA TRP A 183 25.68 -10.39 -13.11
C TRP A 183 26.65 -10.30 -14.28
N SER A 184 27.29 -11.42 -14.66
CA SER A 184 28.19 -11.47 -15.82
C SER A 184 27.50 -11.71 -17.16
N LYS A 185 26.20 -12.06 -17.15
CA LYS A 185 25.43 -12.42 -18.36
C LYS A 185 24.08 -11.75 -18.47
N ASP A 186 23.42 -11.46 -17.34
CA ASP A 186 22.08 -10.92 -17.33
C ASP A 186 22.09 -9.43 -17.71
N THR A 187 21.25 -9.09 -18.68
CA THR A 187 20.95 -7.69 -19.05
C THR A 187 20.17 -7.00 -17.94
N THR A 188 20.17 -5.67 -17.98
CA THR A 188 19.35 -4.82 -17.11
C THR A 188 17.89 -5.27 -17.12
N ALA A 189 17.32 -5.56 -18.29
CA ALA A 189 15.96 -6.04 -18.42
C ALA A 189 15.74 -7.40 -17.72
N THR A 190 16.66 -8.35 -17.88
CA THR A 190 16.59 -9.66 -17.21
C THR A 190 16.71 -9.54 -15.70
N VAL A 191 17.65 -8.72 -15.19
CA VAL A 191 17.81 -8.47 -13.75
C VAL A 191 16.53 -7.85 -13.17
N LEU A 192 15.97 -6.84 -13.83
CA LEU A 192 14.72 -6.22 -13.41
C LEU A 192 13.56 -7.23 -13.38
N ALA A 193 13.40 -8.08 -14.41
CA ALA A 193 12.35 -9.10 -14.43
C ALA A 193 12.50 -10.11 -13.28
N LYS A 194 13.74 -10.56 -12.98
CA LYS A 194 14.03 -11.44 -11.84
C LYS A 194 13.64 -10.78 -10.52
N ILE A 195 14.08 -9.55 -10.26
CA ILE A 195 13.77 -8.85 -9.01
C ILE A 195 12.26 -8.57 -8.90
N ARG A 196 11.64 -8.04 -9.97
CA ARG A 196 10.21 -7.71 -10.02
C ARG A 196 9.31 -8.92 -9.79
N SER A 197 9.69 -10.11 -10.26
CA SER A 197 8.93 -11.35 -10.03
C SER A 197 8.88 -11.78 -8.56
N ALA A 198 9.86 -11.34 -7.75
CA ALA A 198 9.99 -11.67 -6.34
C ALA A 198 9.77 -10.45 -5.42
N ASP A 199 9.45 -9.29 -5.99
CA ASP A 199 9.23 -8.06 -5.24
C ASP A 199 7.88 -8.09 -4.50
N GLY A 200 7.88 -7.65 -3.24
CA GLY A 200 6.88 -7.97 -2.24
C GLY A 200 7.27 -9.20 -1.44
N GLN A 201 7.32 -10.38 -2.06
CA GLN A 201 7.84 -11.66 -1.52
C GLN A 201 8.15 -12.60 -2.69
N PRO A 202 9.16 -13.48 -2.61
CA PRO A 202 10.06 -13.75 -1.46
C PRO A 202 11.37 -12.94 -1.46
N GLY A 203 11.60 -12.09 -2.47
CA GLY A 203 12.91 -11.47 -2.76
C GLY A 203 13.82 -12.38 -3.57
N VAL A 204 14.78 -11.78 -4.27
CA VAL A 204 15.83 -12.53 -4.99
C VAL A 204 17.04 -12.66 -4.09
N GLN A 205 17.51 -13.89 -3.88
CA GLN A 205 18.76 -14.13 -3.14
C GLN A 205 19.95 -13.61 -3.93
N ASP A 206 20.77 -12.79 -3.29
CA ASP A 206 21.97 -12.17 -3.87
C ASP A 206 22.95 -11.82 -2.73
N GLU A 207 24.03 -11.14 -3.08
CA GLU A 207 25.05 -10.63 -2.20
C GLU A 207 25.30 -9.14 -2.51
N LEU A 208 25.31 -8.31 -1.47
CA LEU A 208 25.74 -6.91 -1.56
C LEU A 208 26.87 -6.72 -0.56
N PHE A 209 27.97 -6.08 -0.99
CA PHE A 209 29.15 -5.83 -0.15
C PHE A 209 29.73 -7.10 0.51
N GLY A 210 29.74 -8.26 -0.17
CA GLY A 210 30.22 -9.50 0.45
C GLY A 210 29.19 -10.21 1.33
N GLN A 211 27.99 -9.65 1.52
CA GLN A 211 27.04 -10.08 2.53
C GLN A 211 25.76 -10.67 1.92
N PRO A 212 25.39 -11.92 2.26
CA PRO A 212 24.18 -12.56 1.77
C PRO A 212 22.92 -11.81 2.17
N CYS A 213 22.05 -11.55 1.20
CA CYS A 213 20.79 -10.87 1.43
C CYS A 213 19.72 -11.31 0.43
N ARG A 214 18.53 -10.70 0.52
CA ARG A 214 17.56 -10.72 -0.57
C ARG A 214 17.25 -9.30 -1.02
N VAL A 215 17.24 -9.06 -2.32
CA VAL A 215 17.04 -7.74 -2.92
C VAL A 215 15.61 -7.53 -3.41
N PHE A 216 15.16 -6.27 -3.35
CA PHE A 216 13.84 -5.79 -3.77
C PHE A 216 13.96 -4.36 -4.31
N ASP A 217 12.87 -3.81 -4.83
CA ASP A 217 12.75 -2.39 -5.19
C ASP A 217 13.78 -1.97 -6.24
N ALA A 218 13.76 -2.67 -7.39
CA ALA A 218 14.73 -2.47 -8.45
C ALA A 218 14.22 -1.53 -9.56
N HIS A 219 15.07 -0.57 -9.92
CA HIS A 219 14.79 0.45 -10.93
C HIS A 219 15.94 0.54 -11.94
N ALA A 220 15.63 0.81 -13.21
CA ALA A 220 16.67 0.96 -14.22
C ALA A 220 17.48 2.24 -13.96
N ALA A 221 18.79 2.18 -14.17
CA ALA A 221 19.63 3.36 -14.22
C ALA A 221 19.68 3.94 -15.65
N THR A 222 19.79 5.26 -15.76
CA THR A 222 20.05 5.91 -17.05
C THR A 222 21.54 5.82 -17.40
N PRO A 223 21.92 5.99 -18.67
CA PRO A 223 23.32 6.03 -19.08
C PRO A 223 24.16 7.06 -18.32
N ASP A 224 23.57 8.21 -17.96
CA ASP A 224 24.27 9.31 -17.26
C ASP A 224 24.72 8.93 -15.84
N ALA A 225 24.06 7.94 -15.22
CA ALA A 225 24.42 7.43 -13.90
C ALA A 225 25.52 6.35 -13.94
N LEU A 226 25.95 5.91 -15.13
CA LEU A 226 26.84 4.77 -15.30
C LEU A 226 28.30 5.17 -15.55
N ASP A 227 29.22 4.34 -15.10
CA ASP A 227 30.65 4.42 -15.39
C ASP A 227 31.13 3.20 -16.22
N THR A 228 32.45 3.07 -16.37
CA THR A 228 33.09 1.95 -17.07
C THR A 228 33.39 0.74 -16.16
N SER A 229 32.83 0.70 -14.96
CA SER A 229 33.03 -0.42 -14.03
C SER A 229 32.43 -1.72 -14.57
N PRO A 230 33.03 -2.88 -14.24
CA PRO A 230 32.59 -4.17 -14.75
C PRO A 230 31.18 -4.55 -14.24
N PRO A 231 30.46 -5.43 -14.96
CA PRO A 231 29.18 -5.95 -14.51
C PRO A 231 29.26 -6.56 -13.10
N GLY A 232 28.26 -6.31 -12.27
CA GLY A 232 28.20 -6.71 -10.87
C GLY A 232 28.82 -5.73 -9.88
N ALA A 233 29.59 -4.73 -10.33
CA ALA A 233 30.17 -3.70 -9.46
C ALA A 233 29.10 -2.79 -8.85
N LEU A 234 29.24 -2.47 -7.56
CA LEU A 234 28.49 -1.41 -6.87
C LEU A 234 29.22 -0.09 -7.08
N ILE A 235 28.57 0.88 -7.73
CA ILE A 235 29.26 2.08 -8.25
C ILE A 235 28.76 3.40 -7.65
N GLY A 236 27.65 3.37 -6.91
CA GLY A 236 27.11 4.58 -6.32
C GLY A 236 25.89 4.33 -5.44
N ARG A 237 25.43 5.40 -4.81
CA ARG A 237 24.26 5.40 -3.92
C ARG A 237 23.40 6.64 -4.13
N ARG A 238 22.10 6.48 -3.90
CA ARG A 238 21.09 7.56 -3.99
C ARG A 238 19.87 7.18 -3.16
N ASP A 239 19.35 8.11 -2.36
CA ASP A 239 18.07 7.95 -1.64
C ASP A 239 17.92 6.64 -0.82
N GLY A 240 19.02 6.09 -0.31
CA GLY A 240 19.03 4.80 0.41
C GLY A 240 19.16 3.55 -0.48
N ALA A 241 19.26 3.72 -1.80
CA ALA A 241 19.49 2.67 -2.80
C ALA A 241 20.95 2.60 -3.25
N VAL A 242 21.38 1.40 -3.67
CA VAL A 242 22.69 1.16 -4.31
C VAL A 242 22.53 0.99 -5.81
N LEU A 243 23.49 1.49 -6.59
CA LEU A 243 23.58 1.27 -8.03
C LEU A 243 24.54 0.13 -8.32
N ARG A 244 24.05 -0.90 -9.02
CA ARG A 244 24.84 -2.06 -9.46
C ARG A 244 24.89 -2.16 -10.99
N ARG A 245 26.08 -2.34 -11.54
CA ARG A 245 26.31 -2.54 -12.98
C ARG A 245 25.74 -3.88 -13.46
N THR A 246 25.17 -3.88 -14.65
CA THR A 246 24.79 -5.08 -15.43
C THR A 246 25.65 -5.15 -16.69
N VAL A 247 25.44 -6.16 -17.54
CA VAL A 247 26.23 -6.30 -18.78
C VAL A 247 26.01 -5.18 -19.80
N ASP A 248 24.84 -4.53 -19.76
CA ASP A 248 24.41 -3.51 -20.73
C ASP A 248 24.00 -2.18 -20.08
N GLY A 249 24.06 -2.06 -18.75
CA GLY A 249 23.55 -0.90 -18.03
C GLY A 249 23.77 -0.97 -16.52
N GLY A 250 22.72 -0.69 -15.75
CA GLY A 250 22.74 -0.80 -14.31
C GLY A 250 21.34 -0.76 -13.69
N VAL A 251 21.23 -1.23 -12.45
CA VAL A 251 20.01 -1.23 -11.67
C VAL A 251 20.24 -0.58 -10.30
N TRP A 252 19.35 0.32 -9.93
CA TRP A 252 19.19 0.79 -8.55
C TRP A 252 18.46 -0.29 -7.76
N ILE A 253 18.91 -0.58 -6.54
CA ILE A 253 18.29 -1.53 -5.61
C ILE A 253 18.03 -0.78 -4.31
N GLY A 254 16.75 -0.50 -4.04
CA GLY A 254 16.33 0.32 -2.89
C GLY A 254 16.26 -0.43 -1.57
N GLN A 255 16.05 -1.74 -1.59
CA GLN A 255 15.71 -2.50 -0.40
C GLN A 255 16.43 -3.84 -0.34
N ALA A 256 16.89 -4.21 0.85
CA ALA A 256 17.51 -5.49 1.14
C ALA A 256 16.93 -6.12 2.41
N SER A 257 16.77 -7.44 2.40
CA SER A 257 16.50 -8.23 3.61
C SER A 257 17.80 -8.88 4.04
N HIS A 258 18.38 -8.36 5.12
CA HIS A 258 19.69 -8.76 5.65
C HIS A 258 19.57 -9.04 7.15
N ALA A 259 20.15 -10.16 7.62
CA ALA A 259 19.92 -10.66 8.98
C ALA A 259 20.77 -9.97 10.06
N ALA A 260 22.00 -9.57 9.73
CA ALA A 260 22.94 -8.99 10.69
C ALA A 260 22.41 -7.71 11.38
N PRO A 261 21.87 -6.68 10.67
CA PRO A 261 21.37 -5.45 11.29
C PRO A 261 20.05 -5.64 12.07
N CYS A 262 19.55 -6.87 12.14
CA CYS A 262 18.19 -7.20 12.58
C CYS A 262 18.21 -8.30 13.67
N GLY A 263 19.28 -8.38 14.45
CA GLY A 263 19.43 -9.36 15.54
C GLY A 263 19.39 -10.81 15.08
N GLY A 264 19.89 -11.10 13.87
CA GLY A 264 19.86 -12.43 13.27
C GLY A 264 18.56 -12.80 12.56
N LYS A 265 17.56 -11.92 12.52
CA LYS A 265 16.30 -12.11 11.78
C LYS A 265 16.35 -11.38 10.44
N ALA A 266 15.76 -11.91 9.38
CA ALA A 266 15.75 -11.24 8.08
C ALA A 266 14.40 -10.53 7.82
N PHE A 267 14.41 -9.20 7.75
CA PHE A 267 13.31 -8.40 7.22
C PHE A 267 13.85 -7.24 6.39
N LYS A 268 12.98 -6.62 5.59
CA LYS A 268 13.38 -5.62 4.59
C LYS A 268 13.76 -4.29 5.23
N LEU A 269 14.85 -3.72 4.78
CA LEU A 269 15.33 -2.38 5.12
C LEU A 269 15.81 -1.68 3.85
N PRO A 270 15.78 -0.34 3.82
CA PRO A 270 16.55 0.42 2.85
C PRO A 270 18.04 0.02 2.91
N CYS A 271 18.74 0.05 1.77
CA CYS A 271 20.12 -0.47 1.69
C CYS A 271 21.11 0.32 2.58
N ASP A 272 20.86 1.61 2.83
CA ASP A 272 21.65 2.41 3.77
C ASP A 272 21.63 1.83 5.20
N LEU A 273 20.45 1.50 5.74
CA LEU A 273 20.32 0.89 7.06
C LEU A 273 20.72 -0.59 7.07
N ALA A 274 20.60 -1.29 5.95
CA ALA A 274 20.96 -2.71 5.84
C ALA A 274 22.48 -2.96 5.84
N PHE A 275 23.27 -2.00 5.34
CA PHE A 275 24.72 -2.15 5.14
C PHE A 275 25.59 -1.04 5.77
N GLY A 276 25.01 0.04 6.29
CA GLY A 276 25.68 1.05 7.11
C GLY A 276 26.94 1.63 6.46
N ALA A 277 28.09 1.47 7.13
CA ALA A 277 29.36 2.02 6.68
C ALA A 277 29.78 1.55 5.27
N ALA A 278 29.45 0.31 4.89
CA ALA A 278 29.77 -0.21 3.55
C ALA A 278 28.97 0.52 2.46
N PHE A 279 27.71 0.89 2.76
CA PHE A 279 26.90 1.73 1.89
C PHE A 279 27.47 3.16 1.81
N GLU A 280 27.83 3.77 2.94
CA GLU A 280 28.34 5.15 2.97
C GLU A 280 29.66 5.34 2.22
N ALA A 281 30.46 4.28 2.09
CA ALA A 281 31.69 4.27 1.30
C ALA A 281 31.45 4.41 -0.22
N LEU A 282 30.24 4.18 -0.72
CA LEU A 282 29.91 4.38 -2.13
C LEU A 282 29.77 5.89 -2.47
N PRO A 283 30.13 6.30 -3.69
CA PRO A 283 29.91 7.67 -4.16
C PRO A 283 28.43 8.07 -4.10
N ALA A 284 28.14 9.22 -3.49
CA ALA A 284 26.79 9.79 -3.47
C ALA A 284 26.44 10.41 -4.83
N MET A 285 25.37 9.94 -5.45
CA MET A 285 24.87 10.39 -6.75
C MET A 285 23.58 11.17 -6.56
N ASN A 286 23.69 12.46 -6.24
CA ASN A 286 22.52 13.33 -6.07
C ASN A 286 21.74 13.48 -7.37
N VAL A 287 20.44 13.71 -7.24
CA VAL A 287 19.55 13.95 -8.39
C VAL A 287 18.62 15.13 -8.08
N PRO A 288 18.43 16.08 -9.01
CA PRO A 288 17.49 17.18 -8.81
C PRO A 288 16.04 16.68 -8.80
N LEU A 289 15.14 17.44 -8.14
CA LEU A 289 13.70 17.14 -8.13
C LEU A 289 13.10 17.19 -9.54
N GLU A 290 13.46 18.23 -10.30
CA GLU A 290 13.13 18.38 -11.72
C GLU A 290 14.18 17.65 -12.55
N ARG A 291 13.75 16.59 -13.25
CA ARG A 291 14.64 15.74 -14.05
C ARG A 291 13.87 15.00 -15.14
N ALA A 292 14.62 14.41 -16.08
CA ALA A 292 14.07 13.55 -17.12
C ALA A 292 13.29 12.38 -16.53
N SER A 293 12.23 11.94 -17.22
CA SER A 293 11.29 10.95 -16.69
C SER A 293 11.92 9.59 -16.36
N GLY A 294 12.98 9.21 -17.09
CA GLY A 294 13.71 7.96 -16.89
C GLY A 294 14.74 7.99 -15.75
N GLU A 295 15.13 9.16 -15.24
CA GLU A 295 16.10 9.25 -14.15
C GLU A 295 15.43 8.95 -12.81
N TRP A 296 15.80 7.82 -12.22
CA TRP A 296 15.21 7.32 -10.98
C TRP A 296 15.61 8.17 -9.76
N GLY A 297 14.68 8.33 -8.83
CA GLY A 297 14.87 8.93 -7.52
C GLY A 297 13.54 8.91 -6.79
N GLU A 298 13.55 8.82 -5.46
CA GLU A 298 12.32 8.59 -4.71
C GLU A 298 11.33 9.77 -4.79
N ILE A 299 11.84 11.00 -4.95
CA ILE A 299 11.02 12.23 -4.97
C ILE A 299 11.23 12.96 -6.28
N ARG A 300 10.16 13.46 -6.89
CA ARG A 300 10.19 14.21 -8.16
C ARG A 300 9.24 15.40 -8.11
N TYR A 301 9.63 16.50 -8.72
CA TYR A 301 8.80 17.68 -8.92
C TYR A 301 8.58 17.96 -10.42
N GLN A 302 7.37 18.38 -10.78
CA GLN A 302 6.99 18.78 -12.14
C GLN A 302 6.03 19.97 -12.09
N GLU A 303 6.09 20.85 -13.10
CA GLU A 303 5.16 21.99 -13.24
C GLU A 303 4.28 21.85 -14.48
N PHE A 304 3.04 22.30 -14.36
CA PHE A 304 2.03 22.28 -15.42
C PHE A 304 1.28 23.62 -15.48
N GLY A 305 0.65 23.90 -16.62
CA GLY A 305 -0.14 25.11 -16.82
C GLY A 305 0.68 26.34 -17.25
N ALA A 306 -0.03 27.43 -17.52
CA ALA A 306 0.56 28.68 -17.98
C ALA A 306 1.10 29.53 -16.81
N PRO A 307 2.04 30.47 -17.05
CA PRO A 307 2.42 31.47 -16.05
C PRO A 307 1.19 32.17 -15.44
N GLY A 308 1.21 32.39 -14.12
CA GLY A 308 0.08 32.95 -13.37
C GLY A 308 -1.00 31.93 -12.96
N ALA A 309 -1.02 30.74 -13.55
CA ALA A 309 -1.94 29.63 -13.24
C ALA A 309 -1.20 28.28 -13.15
N ARG A 310 0.06 28.28 -12.69
CA ARG A 310 0.88 27.08 -12.62
C ARG A 310 0.45 26.14 -11.50
N VAL A 311 0.58 24.85 -11.78
CA VAL A 311 0.41 23.76 -10.82
C VAL A 311 1.77 23.08 -10.62
N GLY A 312 2.24 23.01 -9.38
CA GLY A 312 3.37 22.15 -9.02
C GLY A 312 2.87 20.77 -8.60
N CYS A 313 3.54 19.70 -9.01
CA CYS A 313 3.28 18.34 -8.56
C CYS A 313 4.54 17.75 -7.94
N LEU A 314 4.54 17.60 -6.61
CA LEU A 314 5.58 16.91 -5.87
C LEU A 314 5.14 15.48 -5.61
N SER A 315 5.78 14.54 -6.28
CA SER A 315 5.53 13.12 -6.15
C SER A 315 6.62 12.42 -5.34
N PHE A 316 6.25 11.41 -4.55
CA PHE A 316 7.19 10.57 -3.81
C PHE A 316 6.80 9.09 -3.90
N GLU A 317 7.78 8.20 -4.04
CA GLU A 317 7.57 6.76 -4.23
C GLU A 317 8.37 5.96 -3.20
N PHE A 318 7.97 6.10 -1.93
CA PHE A 318 8.56 5.32 -0.84
C PHE A 318 8.04 3.88 -0.84
N TYR A 319 8.96 2.92 -0.74
CA TYR A 319 8.64 1.50 -0.84
C TYR A 319 7.59 1.06 0.20
N ASN A 320 6.53 0.39 -0.27
CA ASN A 320 5.31 0.06 0.51
C ASN A 320 4.61 1.26 1.19
N GLY A 321 4.89 2.49 0.78
CA GLY A 321 4.36 3.71 1.40
C GLY A 321 4.84 3.92 2.84
N ALA A 322 5.84 3.17 3.32
CA ALA A 322 6.40 3.33 4.66
C ALA A 322 7.40 4.50 4.65
N MET A 323 7.24 5.45 5.57
CA MET A 323 8.00 6.70 5.56
C MET A 323 9.01 6.71 6.71
N SER A 324 10.28 6.45 6.42
CA SER A 324 11.34 6.50 7.45
C SER A 324 11.60 7.95 7.87
N THR A 325 12.25 8.13 9.02
CA THR A 325 12.69 9.46 9.49
C THR A 325 13.45 10.23 8.41
N ALA A 326 14.37 9.57 7.71
CA ALA A 326 15.16 10.18 6.63
C ALA A 326 14.29 10.55 5.41
N GLN A 327 13.37 9.67 5.01
CA GLN A 327 12.44 9.93 3.91
C GLN A 327 11.48 11.09 4.21
N CYS A 328 10.93 11.18 5.43
CA CYS A 328 10.10 12.31 5.86
C CYS A 328 10.89 13.63 5.76
N ARG A 329 12.14 13.66 6.24
CA ARG A 329 13.00 14.85 6.16
C ARG A 329 13.34 15.24 4.72
N ARG A 330 13.62 14.27 3.84
CA ARG A 330 13.83 14.52 2.40
C ARG A 330 12.57 15.09 1.75
N LEU A 331 11.40 14.54 2.05
CA LEU A 331 10.13 15.03 1.51
C LEU A 331 9.79 16.42 2.02
N LEU A 332 10.07 16.73 3.29
CA LEU A 332 9.94 18.08 3.84
C LEU A 332 10.86 19.09 3.13
N ALA A 333 12.13 18.71 2.90
CA ALA A 333 13.06 19.56 2.15
C ALA A 333 12.55 19.82 0.72
N ALA A 334 12.06 18.77 0.04
CA ALA A 334 11.50 18.88 -1.29
C ALA A 334 10.19 19.69 -1.33
N TRP A 335 9.35 19.57 -0.30
CA TRP A 335 8.16 20.41 -0.14
C TRP A 335 8.53 21.88 0.00
N ARG A 336 9.54 22.20 0.81
CA ARG A 336 10.05 23.57 0.97
C ARG A 336 10.59 24.12 -0.35
N GLU A 337 11.35 23.33 -1.11
CA GLU A 337 11.82 23.72 -2.45
C GLU A 337 10.64 23.98 -3.41
N ALA A 338 9.67 23.06 -3.46
CA ALA A 338 8.45 23.23 -4.27
C ALA A 338 7.65 24.47 -3.84
N THR A 339 7.66 24.83 -2.55
CA THR A 339 6.95 26.01 -2.06
C THR A 339 7.62 27.35 -2.43
N ALA A 340 8.87 27.33 -2.89
CA ALA A 340 9.55 28.51 -3.41
C ALA A 340 9.18 28.81 -4.88
N ARG A 341 8.40 27.93 -5.51
CA ARG A 341 7.99 28.02 -6.93
C ARG A 341 6.73 28.87 -7.08
N ASP A 342 6.66 29.62 -8.18
CA ASP A 342 5.49 30.43 -8.53
C ASP A 342 4.33 29.54 -9.02
N THR A 343 3.60 28.96 -8.06
CA THR A 343 2.47 28.06 -8.31
C THR A 343 1.23 28.52 -7.52
N ARG A 344 0.05 28.36 -8.14
CA ARG A 344 -1.26 28.65 -7.51
C ARG A 344 -1.85 27.42 -6.82
N VAL A 345 -1.44 26.23 -7.27
CA VAL A 345 -1.81 24.94 -6.70
C VAL A 345 -0.57 24.07 -6.58
N LEU A 346 -0.39 23.42 -5.43
CA LEU A 346 0.69 22.46 -5.19
C LEU A 346 0.10 21.09 -4.81
N LEU A 347 0.44 20.08 -5.59
CA LEU A 347 0.01 18.70 -5.38
C LEU A 347 1.07 17.95 -4.59
N ILE A 348 0.65 17.20 -3.57
CA ILE A 348 1.46 16.15 -2.92
C ILE A 348 0.93 14.80 -3.35
N ALA A 349 1.71 14.07 -4.15
CA ALA A 349 1.30 12.81 -4.77
C ALA A 349 2.18 11.65 -4.27
N GLY A 350 1.66 10.83 -3.35
CA GLY A 350 2.36 9.61 -2.97
C GLY A 350 2.44 8.60 -4.12
N GLY A 351 3.13 7.48 -3.92
CA GLY A 351 3.45 6.50 -4.96
C GLY A 351 2.23 5.90 -5.66
N ALA A 352 2.46 5.26 -6.82
CA ALA A 352 1.39 4.67 -7.62
C ALA A 352 0.65 3.52 -6.90
N ASP A 353 1.31 2.83 -5.98
CA ASP A 353 0.72 1.73 -5.20
C ASP A 353 0.17 2.20 -3.84
N PHE A 354 0.77 3.25 -3.27
CA PHE A 354 0.46 3.76 -1.94
C PHE A 354 0.65 5.26 -1.89
N PHE A 355 -0.32 6.01 -1.35
CA PHE A 355 -0.05 7.38 -0.94
C PHE A 355 0.96 7.38 0.22
N SER A 356 0.59 6.79 1.35
CA SER A 356 1.45 6.59 2.52
C SER A 356 0.78 5.63 3.51
N ASN A 357 1.58 4.82 4.21
CA ASN A 357 1.15 3.96 5.32
C ASN A 357 1.67 4.44 6.68
N GLY A 358 2.23 5.65 6.75
CA GLY A 358 2.77 6.23 7.99
C GLY A 358 4.23 5.88 8.24
N ILE A 359 4.62 5.94 9.52
CA ILE A 359 5.97 5.67 10.02
C ILE A 359 6.53 4.30 9.56
N HIS A 360 7.85 4.22 9.39
CA HIS A 360 8.50 3.04 8.82
C HIS A 360 8.81 1.97 9.86
N LEU A 361 7.82 1.12 10.14
CA LEU A 361 7.89 0.09 11.18
C LEU A 361 9.09 -0.85 11.10
N ASN A 362 9.61 -1.17 9.90
CA ASN A 362 10.82 -1.98 9.78
C ASN A 362 12.09 -1.23 10.21
N CYS A 363 12.21 0.06 9.91
CA CYS A 363 13.37 0.86 10.33
C CYS A 363 13.34 1.05 11.85
N ILE A 364 12.15 1.31 12.39
CA ILE A 364 11.89 1.34 13.84
C ILE A 364 12.27 0.01 14.50
N GLU A 365 11.85 -1.11 13.93
CA GLU A 365 12.17 -2.42 14.50
C GLU A 365 13.68 -2.70 14.45
N ALA A 366 14.37 -2.34 13.36
CA ALA A 366 15.82 -2.46 13.24
C ALA A 366 16.59 -1.65 14.30
N ALA A 367 16.07 -0.47 14.69
CA ALA A 367 16.65 0.32 15.77
C ALA A 367 16.68 -0.44 17.11
N SER A 368 15.79 -1.39 17.34
CA SER A 368 15.79 -2.24 18.57
C SER A 368 17.02 -3.15 18.68
N TYR A 369 17.77 -3.33 17.60
CA TYR A 369 18.93 -4.22 17.54
C TYR A 369 20.27 -3.45 17.49
N ARG A 370 20.23 -2.12 17.62
CA ARG A 370 21.43 -1.27 17.71
C ARG A 370 21.77 -1.01 19.18
N GLU A 371 23.05 -0.87 19.47
CA GLU A 371 23.53 -0.67 20.85
C GLU A 371 23.19 0.73 21.39
N ASP A 372 23.13 1.72 20.51
CA ASP A 372 22.98 3.15 20.80
C ASP A 372 21.57 3.70 20.47
N ASP A 373 20.61 2.82 20.20
CA ASP A 373 19.27 3.23 19.74
C ASP A 373 18.19 2.30 20.27
N SER A 374 16.93 2.69 20.08
CA SER A 374 15.78 1.86 20.42
C SER A 374 14.62 2.06 19.46
N ALA A 375 13.71 1.09 19.41
CA ALA A 375 12.46 1.29 18.68
C ALA A 375 11.62 2.45 19.23
N ALA A 376 11.70 2.77 20.52
CA ALA A 376 10.93 3.88 21.07
C ALA A 376 11.48 5.23 20.55
N ASP A 377 12.80 5.39 20.56
CA ASP A 377 13.47 6.60 20.09
C ASP A 377 13.32 6.79 18.58
N GLU A 378 13.47 5.73 17.78
CA GLU A 378 13.20 5.81 16.34
C GLU A 378 11.73 6.08 16.06
N SER A 379 10.79 5.57 16.87
CA SER A 379 9.37 5.89 16.70
C SER A 379 9.10 7.37 16.94
N MET A 380 9.70 7.97 17.97
CA MET A 380 9.59 9.41 18.23
C MET A 380 10.18 10.24 17.09
N ARG A 381 11.41 9.95 16.69
CA ARG A 381 12.06 10.68 15.59
C ARG A 381 11.25 10.59 14.30
N ASN A 382 10.66 9.43 14.02
CA ASN A 382 9.87 9.22 12.81
C ASN A 382 8.52 9.95 12.86
N ILE A 383 7.79 9.93 13.99
CA ILE A 383 6.52 10.65 14.10
C ILE A 383 6.74 12.16 14.07
N GLU A 384 7.79 12.67 14.72
CA GLU A 384 8.14 14.09 14.69
C GLU A 384 8.51 14.54 13.27
N ALA A 385 9.29 13.75 12.53
CA ALA A 385 9.63 14.07 11.15
C ALA A 385 8.39 14.04 10.22
N MET A 386 7.42 13.16 10.50
CA MET A 386 6.16 13.10 9.76
C MET A 386 5.25 14.29 10.10
N ASP A 387 5.20 14.70 11.37
CA ASP A 387 4.50 15.90 11.83
C ASP A 387 5.11 17.17 11.24
N ASP A 388 6.44 17.28 11.13
CA ASP A 388 7.11 18.41 10.49
C ASP A 388 6.64 18.59 9.03
N LEU A 389 6.48 17.49 8.31
CA LEU A 389 5.93 17.49 6.95
C LEU A 389 4.46 17.91 6.96
N ALA A 390 3.62 17.31 7.80
CA ALA A 390 2.20 17.66 7.90
C ALA A 390 2.01 19.15 8.25
N GLU A 391 2.78 19.67 9.20
CA GLU A 391 2.77 21.08 9.60
C GLU A 391 3.13 21.98 8.41
N ALA A 392 4.18 21.63 7.66
CA ALA A 392 4.60 22.40 6.50
C ALA A 392 3.51 22.47 5.42
N VAL A 393 2.78 21.37 5.19
CA VAL A 393 1.64 21.36 4.26
C VAL A 393 0.51 22.25 4.79
N ILE A 394 0.12 22.13 6.07
CA ILE A 394 -0.95 22.94 6.67
C ILE A 394 -0.62 24.44 6.63
N ARG A 395 0.65 24.80 6.88
CA ARG A 395 1.13 26.19 6.89
C ARG A 395 1.32 26.80 5.50
N THR A 396 1.19 26.03 4.43
CA THR A 396 1.27 26.55 3.06
C THR A 396 -0.01 27.31 2.70
N THR A 397 -0.15 28.57 3.14
CA THR A 397 -1.41 29.33 3.02
C THR A 397 -1.51 30.26 1.81
N ASP A 398 -0.43 30.42 1.05
CA ASP A 398 -0.31 31.32 -0.10
C ASP A 398 -0.72 30.66 -1.44
N ARG A 399 -1.07 29.37 -1.40
CA ARG A 399 -1.61 28.60 -2.52
C ARG A 399 -2.52 27.47 -2.03
N LEU A 400 -3.26 26.88 -2.96
CA LEU A 400 -4.04 25.68 -2.67
C LEU A 400 -3.13 24.46 -2.68
N THR A 401 -3.42 23.51 -1.81
CA THR A 401 -2.67 22.25 -1.66
C THR A 401 -3.61 21.07 -1.84
N ILE A 402 -3.18 20.05 -2.58
CA ILE A 402 -4.02 18.88 -2.85
C ILE A 402 -3.22 17.60 -2.63
N ALA A 403 -3.74 16.70 -1.80
CA ALA A 403 -3.20 15.34 -1.67
C ALA A 403 -3.81 14.44 -2.76
N LEU A 404 -2.95 13.83 -3.58
CA LEU A 404 -3.35 12.88 -4.62
C LEU A 404 -3.09 11.45 -4.18
N LEU A 405 -4.16 10.73 -3.84
CA LEU A 405 -4.13 9.32 -3.49
C LEU A 405 -4.19 8.49 -4.77
N ARG A 406 -3.01 8.25 -5.36
CA ARG A 406 -2.83 7.34 -6.51
C ARG A 406 -2.92 5.87 -6.11
N GLY A 407 -2.75 5.58 -4.82
CA GLY A 407 -2.87 4.26 -4.21
C GLY A 407 -3.32 4.34 -2.76
N ASN A 408 -3.34 3.20 -2.08
CA ASN A 408 -3.90 3.08 -0.74
C ASN A 408 -3.18 3.94 0.31
N ALA A 409 -3.89 4.34 1.36
CA ALA A 409 -3.30 5.01 2.51
C ALA A 409 -3.76 4.40 3.84
N GLY A 410 -2.86 4.33 4.82
CA GLY A 410 -3.14 3.71 6.11
C GLY A 410 -2.48 4.47 7.26
N ALA A 411 -3.06 4.34 8.46
CA ALA A 411 -2.57 4.95 9.69
C ALA A 411 -2.21 6.44 9.47
N GLY A 412 -1.03 6.89 9.92
CA GLY A 412 -0.55 8.26 9.76
C GLY A 412 -0.54 8.74 8.32
N GLY A 413 -0.36 7.86 7.34
CA GLY A 413 -0.40 8.24 5.93
C GLY A 413 -1.79 8.69 5.45
N ALA A 414 -2.86 8.14 6.01
CA ALA A 414 -4.22 8.61 5.73
C ALA A 414 -4.48 9.99 6.34
N PHE A 415 -3.89 10.30 7.51
CA PHE A 415 -4.04 11.60 8.16
C PHE A 415 -3.13 12.67 7.55
N LEU A 416 -1.91 12.31 7.13
CA LEU A 416 -1.01 13.19 6.36
C LEU A 416 -1.71 13.72 5.09
N ALA A 417 -2.50 12.89 4.40
CA ALA A 417 -3.27 13.36 3.26
C ALA A 417 -4.22 14.52 3.62
N LEU A 418 -4.81 14.49 4.81
CA LEU A 418 -5.78 15.49 5.26
C LEU A 418 -5.13 16.85 5.57
N ALA A 419 -3.79 16.90 5.67
CA ALA A 419 -3.04 18.14 5.86
C ALA A 419 -3.20 19.10 4.68
N ALA A 420 -3.44 18.56 3.47
CA ALA A 420 -3.76 19.34 2.29
C ALA A 420 -5.20 19.89 2.34
N ASP A 421 -5.46 20.95 1.56
CA ASP A 421 -6.80 21.55 1.50
C ASP A 421 -7.84 20.60 0.91
N GLU A 422 -7.48 19.95 -0.20
CA GLU A 422 -8.32 18.94 -0.85
C GLU A 422 -7.60 17.58 -0.91
N VAL A 423 -8.36 16.50 -0.75
CA VAL A 423 -7.89 15.12 -0.90
C VAL A 423 -8.64 14.47 -2.05
N TRP A 424 -7.90 14.10 -3.09
CA TRP A 424 -8.46 13.47 -4.29
C TRP A 424 -7.95 12.03 -4.41
N ALA A 425 -8.85 11.12 -4.75
CA ALA A 425 -8.55 9.71 -4.98
C ALA A 425 -9.25 9.19 -6.23
N HIS A 426 -8.71 8.13 -6.83
CA HIS A 426 -9.51 7.29 -7.74
C HIS A 426 -10.36 6.31 -6.94
N GLN A 427 -11.44 5.80 -7.56
CA GLN A 427 -12.42 4.94 -6.88
C GLN A 427 -11.87 3.66 -6.25
N GLY A 428 -10.72 3.19 -6.72
CA GLY A 428 -10.12 1.94 -6.27
C GLY A 428 -9.29 2.03 -4.99
N VAL A 429 -9.05 3.24 -4.49
CA VAL A 429 -8.27 3.48 -3.26
C VAL A 429 -9.02 2.96 -2.04
N VAL A 430 -8.26 2.29 -1.16
CA VAL A 430 -8.69 1.90 0.18
C VAL A 430 -7.90 2.67 1.23
N LEU A 431 -8.63 3.25 2.17
CA LEU A 431 -8.13 3.98 3.33
C LEU A 431 -8.26 3.11 4.58
N ASN A 432 -7.22 3.07 5.41
CA ASN A 432 -7.30 2.56 6.79
C ASN A 432 -6.98 3.70 7.77
N PRO A 433 -7.90 4.67 7.98
CA PRO A 433 -7.66 5.86 8.78
C PRO A 433 -7.79 5.54 10.28
N HIS A 434 -6.98 4.60 10.78
CA HIS A 434 -6.99 4.20 12.18
C HIS A 434 -5.67 3.55 12.59
N TYR A 435 -5.45 3.47 13.90
CA TYR A 435 -4.24 2.87 14.50
C TYR A 435 -4.50 1.57 15.27
N LYS A 436 -5.74 1.06 15.25
CA LYS A 436 -6.16 -0.08 16.08
C LYS A 436 -5.36 -1.36 15.84
N ASN A 437 -4.80 -1.54 14.65
CA ASN A 437 -3.95 -2.69 14.30
C ASN A 437 -2.50 -2.54 14.77
N MET A 438 -2.10 -1.34 15.22
CA MET A 438 -0.75 -1.02 15.63
C MET A 438 -0.74 -0.61 17.11
N GLY A 439 -1.24 -1.50 17.98
CA GLY A 439 -1.24 -1.28 19.43
C GLY A 439 -2.09 -0.09 19.88
N ASN A 440 -3.08 0.33 19.08
CA ASN A 440 -3.95 1.47 19.37
C ASN A 440 -3.14 2.76 19.66
N LEU A 441 -2.13 3.05 18.82
CA LEU A 441 -1.49 4.36 18.83
C LEU A 441 -2.54 5.47 18.81
N TYR A 442 -2.26 6.57 19.51
CA TYR A 442 -3.15 7.72 19.51
C TYR A 442 -3.24 8.36 18.11
N GLY A 443 -2.11 8.39 17.38
CA GLY A 443 -1.95 9.11 16.12
C GLY A 443 -1.52 10.56 16.32
N SER A 444 -0.84 11.13 15.34
CA SER A 444 -0.43 12.53 15.32
C SER A 444 -0.86 13.17 14.00
N GLU A 445 0.06 13.72 13.21
CA GLU A 445 -0.21 14.31 11.91
C GLU A 445 -1.33 15.37 11.95
N TYR A 446 -1.51 16.02 13.10
CA TYR A 446 -2.54 17.02 13.36
C TYR A 446 -3.96 16.49 13.20
N TRP A 447 -4.20 15.19 13.38
CA TRP A 447 -5.53 14.61 13.19
C TRP A 447 -6.58 15.25 14.11
N THR A 448 -6.19 15.69 15.32
CA THR A 448 -7.10 16.36 16.27
C THR A 448 -7.47 17.78 15.87
N TYR A 449 -6.72 18.39 14.93
CA TYR A 449 -7.07 19.63 14.27
C TYR A 449 -7.83 19.37 12.95
N LEU A 450 -7.40 18.36 12.17
CA LEU A 450 -7.88 18.14 10.80
C LEU A 450 -9.22 17.39 10.73
N LEU A 451 -9.40 16.32 11.51
CA LEU A 451 -10.62 15.51 11.44
C LEU A 451 -11.88 16.26 11.88
N PRO A 452 -11.90 17.00 13.02
CA PRO A 452 -13.10 17.71 13.43
C PRO A 452 -13.57 18.74 12.40
N ARG A 453 -12.66 19.34 11.64
CA ARG A 453 -13.00 20.29 10.56
C ARG A 453 -13.70 19.63 9.38
N ARG A 454 -13.41 18.35 9.13
CA ARG A 454 -13.99 17.58 8.02
C ARG A 454 -15.29 16.90 8.43
N LEU A 455 -15.33 16.31 9.63
CA LEU A 455 -16.39 15.40 10.06
C LEU A 455 -17.20 15.89 11.27
N GLY A 456 -16.84 17.03 11.87
CA GLY A 456 -17.29 17.39 13.21
C GLY A 456 -16.66 16.51 14.30
N ASP A 457 -16.85 16.88 15.57
CA ASP A 457 -16.27 16.15 16.70
C ASP A 457 -16.81 14.71 16.82
N GLU A 458 -18.12 14.53 16.66
CA GLU A 458 -18.75 13.21 16.72
C GLU A 458 -18.29 12.29 15.58
N GLY A 459 -18.21 12.81 14.35
CA GLY A 459 -17.74 12.06 13.19
C GLY A 459 -16.26 11.69 13.30
N ALA A 460 -15.43 12.62 13.80
CA ALA A 460 -14.02 12.35 14.09
C ALA A 460 -13.86 11.25 15.14
N ALA A 461 -14.61 11.32 16.25
CA ALA A 461 -14.59 10.30 17.30
C ALA A 461 -15.07 8.93 16.78
N ALA A 462 -16.14 8.90 15.97
CA ALA A 462 -16.67 7.68 15.37
C ALA A 462 -15.65 7.03 14.42
N LEU A 463 -14.98 7.83 13.57
CA LEU A 463 -13.94 7.33 12.67
C LEU A 463 -12.77 6.73 13.46
N MET A 464 -12.29 7.43 14.49
CA MET A 464 -11.16 7.00 15.33
C MET A 464 -11.49 5.82 16.25
N ALA A 465 -12.77 5.56 16.51
CA ALA A 465 -13.23 4.33 17.16
C ALA A 465 -13.26 3.14 16.20
N GLY A 466 -13.39 3.39 14.90
CA GLY A 466 -13.44 2.39 13.83
C GLY A 466 -12.13 1.62 13.62
N ARG A 467 -12.25 0.47 12.96
CA ARG A 467 -11.15 -0.46 12.62
C ARG A 467 -11.28 -1.09 11.24
N LEU A 468 -12.28 -0.67 10.46
CA LEU A 468 -12.56 -1.26 9.15
C LEU A 468 -11.98 -0.37 8.04
N PRO A 469 -11.58 -0.99 6.91
CA PRO A 469 -11.17 -0.23 5.74
C PRO A 469 -12.34 0.59 5.20
N LEU A 470 -11.99 1.71 4.56
CA LEU A 470 -12.91 2.66 3.96
C LEU A 470 -12.55 2.80 2.48
N GLY A 471 -13.47 2.44 1.58
CA GLY A 471 -13.27 2.70 0.14
C GLY A 471 -13.38 4.20 -0.15
N ALA A 472 -12.66 4.70 -1.17
CA ALA A 472 -12.71 6.11 -1.55
C ALA A 472 -14.14 6.67 -1.80
N PRO A 473 -15.07 5.95 -2.44
CA PRO A 473 -16.46 6.42 -2.56
C PRO A 473 -17.15 6.62 -1.21
N GLN A 474 -16.88 5.73 -0.24
CA GLN A 474 -17.43 5.85 1.11
C GLN A 474 -16.76 7.00 1.86
N ALA A 475 -15.45 7.17 1.72
CA ALA A 475 -14.72 8.31 2.29
C ALA A 475 -15.25 9.65 1.79
N LEU A 476 -15.60 9.74 0.51
CA LEU A 476 -16.25 10.92 -0.07
C LEU A 476 -17.64 11.13 0.55
N SER A 477 -18.45 10.07 0.65
CA SER A 477 -19.82 10.18 1.17
C SER A 477 -19.92 10.69 2.61
N ILE A 478 -18.89 10.43 3.44
CA ILE A 478 -18.84 10.91 4.82
C ILE A 478 -18.13 12.27 4.95
N GLY A 479 -17.56 12.81 3.88
CA GLY A 479 -16.81 14.07 3.88
C GLY A 479 -15.35 13.96 4.33
N LEU A 480 -14.78 12.74 4.39
CA LEU A 480 -13.37 12.56 4.77
C LEU A 480 -12.42 13.02 3.66
N ILE A 481 -12.80 12.79 2.39
CA ILE A 481 -12.06 13.26 1.21
C ILE A 481 -12.96 14.14 0.34
N ASP A 482 -12.35 14.96 -0.49
CA ASP A 482 -13.05 16.01 -1.25
C ASP A 482 -13.50 15.54 -2.64
N ARG A 483 -12.74 14.61 -3.25
CA ARG A 483 -13.09 14.05 -4.57
C ARG A 483 -12.74 12.58 -4.70
N CYS A 484 -13.67 11.82 -5.25
CA CYS A 484 -13.46 10.46 -5.74
C CYS A 484 -13.73 10.46 -7.25
N MET A 485 -12.68 10.29 -8.07
CA MET A 485 -12.80 10.31 -9.52
C MET A 485 -13.10 8.91 -10.06
N ASP A 486 -14.13 8.81 -10.89
CA ASP A 486 -14.48 7.59 -11.62
C ASP A 486 -13.56 7.44 -12.84
N VAL A 487 -12.33 7.00 -12.56
CA VAL A 487 -11.29 6.77 -13.55
C VAL A 487 -10.42 5.60 -13.09
N ALA A 488 -9.88 4.84 -14.04
CA ALA A 488 -8.89 3.82 -13.73
C ALA A 488 -7.63 4.45 -13.13
N ALA A 489 -6.94 3.72 -12.25
CA ALA A 489 -5.74 4.20 -11.56
C ALA A 489 -4.66 4.75 -12.51
N ALA A 490 -4.54 4.19 -13.73
CA ALA A 490 -3.57 4.65 -14.74
C ALA A 490 -3.89 6.04 -15.33
N GLY A 491 -5.17 6.45 -15.37
CA GLY A 491 -5.60 7.74 -15.90
C GLY A 491 -5.81 8.82 -14.82
N PHE A 492 -5.75 8.44 -13.55
CA PHE A 492 -6.10 9.32 -12.43
C PHE A 492 -5.20 10.56 -12.34
N GLU A 493 -3.88 10.39 -12.40
CA GLU A 493 -2.96 11.51 -12.25
C GLU A 493 -3.12 12.55 -13.36
N THR A 494 -3.22 12.10 -14.62
CA THR A 494 -3.46 12.99 -15.76
C THR A 494 -4.74 13.79 -15.56
N LEU A 495 -5.85 13.13 -15.19
CA LEU A 495 -7.13 13.78 -14.95
C LEU A 495 -7.04 14.78 -13.76
N ALA A 496 -6.36 14.39 -12.69
CA ALA A 496 -6.14 15.24 -11.54
C ALA A 496 -5.32 16.49 -11.91
N ILE A 497 -4.24 16.35 -12.69
CA ILE A 497 -3.45 17.50 -13.18
C ILE A 497 -4.31 18.41 -14.05
N THR A 498 -5.16 17.87 -14.94
CA THR A 498 -6.12 18.67 -15.71
C THR A 498 -7.06 19.46 -14.81
N HIS A 499 -7.66 18.81 -13.80
CA HIS A 499 -8.57 19.46 -12.86
C HIS A 499 -7.85 20.50 -11.97
N ALA A 500 -6.62 20.23 -11.55
CA ALA A 500 -5.80 21.16 -10.79
C ALA A 500 -5.41 22.38 -11.63
N THR A 501 -5.11 22.19 -12.92
CA THR A 501 -4.80 23.30 -13.84
C THR A 501 -6.02 24.18 -14.08
N ALA A 502 -7.20 23.58 -14.24
CA ALA A 502 -8.46 24.32 -14.33
C ALA A 502 -8.75 25.09 -13.03
N LEU A 503 -8.45 24.50 -11.87
CA LEU A 503 -8.58 25.16 -10.57
C LEU A 503 -7.59 26.34 -10.42
N ALA A 504 -6.34 26.17 -10.84
CA ALA A 504 -5.32 27.22 -10.81
C ALA A 504 -5.68 28.40 -11.71
N ALA A 505 -6.42 28.16 -12.80
CA ALA A 505 -6.91 29.20 -13.72
C ALA A 505 -8.29 29.76 -13.34
N ALA A 506 -8.92 29.27 -12.27
CA ALA A 506 -10.26 29.72 -11.89
C ALA A 506 -10.24 31.18 -11.41
N HIS A 507 -11.23 31.97 -11.85
CA HIS A 507 -11.35 33.40 -11.51
C HIS A 507 -11.41 33.69 -10.00
N ASN A 508 -11.82 32.71 -9.19
CA ASN A 508 -11.94 32.83 -7.74
C ASN A 508 -10.81 32.16 -6.96
N VAL A 509 -9.73 31.69 -7.61
CA VAL A 509 -8.62 31.00 -6.92
C VAL A 509 -7.97 31.88 -5.85
N GLU A 510 -7.73 33.16 -6.17
CA GLU A 510 -7.16 34.14 -5.22
C GLU A 510 -8.07 34.35 -4.01
N GLN A 511 -9.39 34.41 -4.22
CA GLN A 511 -10.35 34.51 -3.12
C GLN A 511 -10.29 33.27 -2.22
N ARG A 512 -10.15 32.07 -2.81
CA ARG A 512 -10.01 30.81 -2.05
C ARG A 512 -8.72 30.78 -1.24
N ILE A 513 -7.60 31.22 -1.82
CA ILE A 513 -6.30 31.32 -1.14
C ILE A 513 -6.39 32.33 0.02
N ALA A 514 -6.94 33.52 -0.21
CA ALA A 514 -7.13 34.51 0.84
C ALA A 514 -8.04 34.00 1.98
N ALA A 515 -9.13 33.30 1.65
CA ALA A 515 -10.00 32.68 2.63
C ALA A 515 -9.30 31.58 3.44
N LYS A 516 -8.47 30.76 2.79
CA LYS A 516 -7.62 29.76 3.46
C LYS A 516 -6.68 30.42 4.46
N ALA A 517 -5.95 31.46 4.03
CA ALA A 517 -5.00 32.18 4.88
C ALA A 517 -5.69 32.84 6.08
N SER A 518 -6.81 33.53 5.85
CA SER A 518 -7.61 34.15 6.91
C SER A 518 -8.10 33.13 7.94
N ARG A 519 -8.66 32.01 7.47
CA ARG A 519 -9.12 30.92 8.34
C ARG A 519 -7.97 30.36 9.17
N ARG A 520 -6.82 30.07 8.56
CA ARG A 520 -5.65 29.55 9.29
C ARG A 520 -5.13 30.56 10.32
N GLY A 521 -5.18 31.87 10.02
CA GLY A 521 -4.86 32.91 11.00
C GLY A 521 -5.81 32.93 12.20
N ALA A 522 -7.13 32.79 11.95
CA ALA A 522 -8.13 32.68 13.01
C ALA A 522 -7.95 31.40 13.85
N ASP A 523 -7.71 30.27 13.19
CA ASP A 523 -7.43 28.99 13.84
C ASP A 523 -6.19 29.08 14.74
N GLU A 524 -5.12 29.73 14.26
CA GLU A 524 -3.86 29.88 15.02
C GLU A 524 -4.04 30.79 16.24
N THR A 525 -4.92 31.78 16.15
CA THR A 525 -5.31 32.64 17.29
C THR A 525 -6.15 31.87 18.31
N ALA A 526 -7.04 31.00 17.86
CA ALA A 526 -7.92 30.22 18.74
C ALA A 526 -7.18 29.08 19.45
N ARG A 527 -6.36 28.31 18.71
CA ARG A 527 -5.45 27.31 19.24
C ARG A 527 -4.29 27.08 18.25
N PRO A 528 -3.05 27.44 18.61
CA PRO A 528 -1.90 27.22 17.76
C PRO A 528 -1.71 25.76 17.36
N LEU A 529 -1.22 25.52 16.14
CA LEU A 529 -0.82 24.16 15.71
C LEU A 529 0.15 23.50 16.71
N ALA A 530 1.06 24.27 17.32
CA ALA A 530 1.97 23.78 18.34
C ALA A 530 1.26 23.08 19.51
N ASP A 531 0.09 23.56 19.93
CA ASP A 531 -0.69 22.99 21.04
C ASP A 531 -1.42 21.70 20.63
N TYR A 532 -1.81 21.58 19.36
CA TYR A 532 -2.34 20.32 18.82
C TYR A 532 -1.24 19.26 18.75
N ARG A 533 -0.09 19.62 18.18
CA ARG A 533 1.09 18.75 18.09
C ARG A 533 1.57 18.29 19.45
N LEU A 534 1.72 19.22 20.41
CA LEU A 534 2.16 18.88 21.77
C LEU A 534 1.20 17.89 22.44
N HIS A 535 -0.11 18.10 22.29
CA HIS A 535 -1.11 17.19 22.82
C HIS A 535 -1.00 15.79 22.20
N GLU A 536 -0.96 15.70 20.87
CA GLU A 536 -0.84 14.43 20.14
C GLU A 536 0.47 13.70 20.48
N LEU A 537 1.61 14.39 20.42
CA LEU A 537 2.92 13.84 20.75
C LEU A 537 3.03 13.40 22.21
N SER A 538 2.38 14.10 23.16
CA SER A 538 2.35 13.64 24.55
C SER A 538 1.66 12.28 24.72
N ARG A 539 0.67 11.99 23.87
CA ARG A 539 -0.04 10.70 23.85
C ARG A 539 0.78 9.65 23.13
N MET A 540 1.39 10.00 21.99
CA MET A 540 2.30 9.12 21.25
C MET A 540 3.52 8.72 22.09
N HIS A 541 4.10 9.66 22.85
CA HIS A 541 5.18 9.38 23.80
C HIS A 541 4.76 8.33 24.83
N ARG A 542 3.53 8.39 25.35
CA ARG A 542 3.01 7.33 26.25
C ARG A 542 2.85 5.99 25.53
N ASN A 543 2.53 5.98 24.24
CA ASN A 543 2.49 4.73 23.48
C ASN A 543 3.87 4.12 23.23
N PHE A 544 4.93 4.94 23.15
CA PHE A 544 6.28 4.49 22.84
C PHE A 544 7.17 4.23 24.07
N TYR A 545 6.97 4.96 25.17
CA TYR A 545 7.78 4.82 26.39
C TYR A 545 6.96 4.45 27.63
N GLY A 546 5.64 4.42 27.52
CA GLY A 546 4.77 4.05 28.63
C GLY A 546 4.93 2.57 29.00
N PHE A 547 4.38 2.22 30.16
CA PHE A 547 4.41 0.84 30.65
C PHE A 547 3.66 -0.15 29.74
N ASP A 548 2.63 0.30 29.02
CA ASP A 548 1.85 -0.55 28.10
C ASP A 548 2.63 -0.80 26.80
N PRO A 549 3.08 -2.05 26.53
CA PRO A 549 3.93 -2.36 25.38
C PRO A 549 3.12 -2.63 24.09
N SER A 550 1.80 -2.37 24.08
CA SER A 550 0.89 -2.75 22.98
C SER A 550 1.40 -2.36 21.58
N PHE A 551 1.99 -1.18 21.44
CA PHE A 551 2.60 -0.75 20.18
C PHE A 551 3.79 -1.64 19.77
N HIS A 552 4.73 -1.88 20.69
CA HIS A 552 5.94 -2.65 20.38
C HIS A 552 5.61 -4.12 20.05
N VAL A 553 4.64 -4.71 20.76
CA VAL A 553 4.14 -6.06 20.46
C VAL A 553 3.49 -6.11 19.07
N ALA A 554 2.61 -5.15 18.76
CA ALA A 554 1.95 -5.10 17.45
C ALA A 554 2.95 -4.88 16.30
N ARG A 555 3.94 -3.98 16.50
CA ARG A 555 5.02 -3.74 15.53
C ARG A 555 5.83 -5.02 15.29
N TYR A 556 6.25 -5.71 16.35
CA TYR A 556 7.00 -6.96 16.25
C TYR A 556 6.24 -8.00 15.42
N HIS A 557 4.95 -8.20 15.72
CA HIS A 557 4.09 -9.13 14.99
C HIS A 557 3.97 -8.76 13.51
N PHE A 558 3.83 -7.47 13.22
CA PHE A 558 3.72 -6.94 11.86
C PHE A 558 5.01 -7.15 11.06
N VAL A 559 6.16 -6.73 11.58
CA VAL A 559 7.46 -6.78 10.88
C VAL A 559 7.90 -8.22 10.65
N HIS A 560 7.73 -9.09 11.65
CA HIS A 560 8.07 -10.50 11.54
C HIS A 560 6.98 -11.36 10.91
N LYS A 561 5.85 -10.77 10.50
CA LYS A 561 4.74 -11.44 9.80
C LYS A 561 4.26 -12.69 10.54
N LEU A 562 4.11 -12.59 11.86
CA LEU A 562 3.67 -13.72 12.66
C LEU A 562 2.26 -14.15 12.24
N PRO A 563 2.00 -15.47 12.16
CA PRO A 563 0.68 -15.98 11.81
C PRO A 563 -0.35 -15.59 12.88
N MET A 564 -1.56 -15.27 12.45
CA MET A 564 -2.67 -15.01 13.35
C MET A 564 -3.21 -16.33 13.90
N ALA A 565 -3.44 -16.38 15.22
CA ALA A 565 -4.00 -17.56 15.88
C ALA A 565 -5.54 -17.56 15.95
N TRP A 566 -6.18 -16.42 15.66
CA TRP A 566 -7.65 -16.27 15.57
C TRP A 566 -8.03 -15.14 14.63
N THR A 567 -9.27 -15.16 14.13
CA THR A 567 -9.85 -14.05 13.41
C THR A 567 -10.31 -12.96 14.38
N PRO A 568 -9.82 -11.70 14.26
CA PRO A 568 -10.28 -10.61 15.10
C PRO A 568 -11.80 -10.39 14.99
N ARG A 569 -12.48 -10.15 16.13
CA ARG A 569 -13.95 -10.01 16.19
C ARG A 569 -14.53 -8.94 15.27
N HIS A 570 -13.85 -7.80 15.14
CA HIS A 570 -14.26 -6.73 14.22
C HIS A 570 -14.33 -7.17 12.73
N LEU A 571 -13.67 -8.28 12.38
CA LEU A 571 -13.74 -8.93 11.06
C LEU A 571 -14.76 -10.07 11.05
N ALA A 572 -14.71 -10.93 12.07
CA ALA A 572 -15.60 -12.09 12.22
C ALA A 572 -16.90 -11.73 12.94
N ARG A 573 -17.79 -10.99 12.26
CA ARG A 573 -19.10 -10.55 12.80
C ARG A 573 -19.95 -11.71 13.32
N HIS A 574 -19.79 -12.90 12.74
CA HIS A 574 -20.48 -14.13 13.18
C HIS A 574 -20.03 -14.63 14.57
N ARG A 575 -18.97 -14.05 15.15
CA ARG A 575 -18.42 -14.42 16.48
C ARG A 575 -18.74 -13.40 17.57
N ASP A 576 -19.42 -12.29 17.25
CA ASP A 576 -19.71 -11.21 18.21
C ASP A 576 -20.73 -11.57 19.30
N GLY A 577 -21.46 -12.70 19.16
CA GLY A 577 -22.51 -13.15 20.09
C GLY A 577 -22.20 -14.34 21.01
N MET A 578 -21.03 -15.00 20.88
CA MET A 578 -20.78 -16.30 21.54
C MET A 578 -20.49 -16.25 23.06
N ASN A 579 -20.32 -15.05 23.65
CA ASN A 579 -20.15 -14.90 25.10
C ASN A 579 -21.47 -14.75 25.87
N ALA A 580 -22.63 -14.64 25.20
CA ALA A 580 -23.93 -14.53 25.88
C ALA A 580 -24.56 -15.89 26.24
N THR A 581 -24.12 -16.97 25.59
CA THR A 581 -24.67 -18.33 25.74
C THR A 581 -23.76 -19.30 26.50
N SER A 582 -22.52 -18.91 26.81
CA SER A 582 -21.56 -19.69 27.60
C SER A 582 -21.53 -19.32 29.10
N ALA A 583 -22.43 -18.43 29.54
CA ALA A 583 -22.62 -18.02 30.93
C ALA A 583 -24.07 -18.26 31.43
N ARG A 584 -24.74 -19.29 30.91
CA ARG A 584 -26.02 -19.80 31.46
C ARG A 584 -25.92 -21.26 31.81
#